data_AF-A0A2E3KG79-F1
#
_entry.id   AF-A0A2E3KG79-F1
#
_cell.length_a   1.000
_cell.length_b   1.000
_cell.length_c   1.000
_cell.angle_alpha   90.00
_cell.angle_beta   90.00
_cell.angle_gamma   90.00
#
_symmetry.space_group_name_H-M   'P 1'
#
loop_
_entity.id
_entity.type
_entity.pdbx_description
1 polymer ?
#
loop_
_entity_poly.entity_id
_entity_poly.type
_entity_poly.pdbx_seq_one_letter_code
_entity_poly.pdbx_strand_id
1 'polypeptide(L)'
;MIIFIGLILLFGTNRFPDVAKKIGKLVGEYSNAKNQIENEMKNSTNQNLQVSGPVKDERKKLEMMATQLEINYENKTDDELRKIIESKIGESKNETQTKK
;
A
#
# COMPACT_ATOMS: atom_id res chain seq x y z
N MET A 1 -40.98 10.97 -5.34
CA MET A 1 -41.75 10.94 -6.62
C MET A 1 -41.98 12.32 -7.21
N ILE A 2 -42.48 13.31 -6.47
CA ILE A 2 -42.73 14.68 -6.99
C ILE A 2 -41.50 15.30 -7.68
N ILE A 3 -40.31 15.18 -7.07
CA ILE A 3 -39.05 15.68 -7.65
C ILE A 3 -38.70 14.97 -8.96
N PHE A 4 -38.85 13.64 -9.02
CA PHE A 4 -38.60 12.85 -10.22
C PHE A 4 -39.57 13.20 -11.36
N ILE A 5 -40.85 13.40 -11.03
CA ILE A 5 -41.87 13.84 -11.99
C ILE A 5 -41.53 15.24 -12.53
N GLY A 6 -41.10 16.16 -11.65
CA GLY A 6 -40.62 17.48 -12.05
C GLY A 6 -39.42 17.42 -13.00
N LEU A 7 -38.44 16.56 -12.72
CA LEU A 7 -37.28 16.36 -13.61
C LEU A 7 -37.68 15.75 -14.95
N ILE A 8 -38.60 14.78 -14.98
CA ILE A 8 -39.09 14.17 -16.21
C ILE A 8 -39.88 15.18 -17.06
N LEU A 9 -40.66 16.07 -16.43
CA LEU A 9 -41.38 17.14 -17.13
C LEU A 9 -40.44 18.21 -17.70
N LEU A 10 -39.37 18.56 -16.97
CA LEU A 10 -38.38 19.55 -17.41
C LEU A 10 -37.44 19.01 -18.50
N PHE A 11 -36.96 17.78 -18.37
CA PHE A 11 -35.94 17.20 -19.26
C PHE A 11 -36.49 16.20 -20.29
N GLY A 12 -37.74 15.79 -20.15
CA GLY A 12 -38.39 14.78 -20.99
C GLY A 12 -37.94 13.35 -20.67
N THR A 13 -38.79 12.37 -20.97
CA THR A 13 -38.52 10.93 -20.76
C THR A 13 -37.44 10.36 -21.68
N ASN A 14 -37.13 11.04 -22.79
CA ASN A 14 -36.22 10.51 -23.82
C ASN A 14 -34.74 10.72 -23.48
N ARG A 15 -34.40 11.65 -22.58
CA ARG A 15 -33.01 11.95 -22.21
C ARG A 15 -32.53 11.15 -21.00
N PHE A 16 -33.44 10.77 -20.12
CA PHE A 16 -33.14 10.07 -18.87
C PHE A 16 -32.49 8.68 -19.08
N PRO A 17 -32.98 7.82 -19.99
CA PRO A 17 -32.40 6.49 -20.23
C PRO A 17 -30.97 6.55 -20.77
N ASP A 18 -30.66 7.49 -21.65
CA ASP A 18 -29.33 7.62 -22.27
C ASP A 18 -28.28 8.12 -21.27
N VAL A 19 -28.66 9.08 -20.42
CA VAL A 19 -27.81 9.58 -19.34
C VAL A 19 -27.58 8.48 -18.30
N ALA A 20 -28.62 7.77 -17.90
CA ALA A 20 -28.49 6.64 -16.99
C ALA A 20 -27.60 5.52 -17.56
N LYS A 21 -27.71 5.20 -18.85
CA LYS A 21 -26.81 4.25 -19.53
C LYS A 21 -25.36 4.71 -19.51
N LYS A 22 -25.08 5.99 -19.79
CA LYS A 22 -23.72 6.55 -19.77
C LYS A 22 -23.12 6.55 -18.36
N ILE A 23 -23.90 6.96 -17.36
CA ILE A 23 -23.48 6.94 -15.95
C ILE A 23 -23.25 5.50 -15.49
N GLY A 24 -24.18 4.59 -15.81
CA GLY A 24 -24.05 3.18 -15.48
C GLY A 24 -22.80 2.55 -16.10
N LYS A 25 -22.50 2.87 -17.37
CA LYS A 25 -21.28 2.42 -18.04
C LYS A 25 -20.02 2.97 -17.34
N LEU A 26 -19.98 4.27 -17.04
CA LEU A 26 -18.86 4.90 -16.34
C LEU A 26 -18.62 4.31 -14.95
N VAL A 27 -19.69 4.17 -14.15
CA VAL A 27 -19.61 3.58 -12.80
C VAL A 27 -19.18 2.12 -12.87
N GLY A 28 -19.69 1.36 -13.86
CA GLY A 28 -19.29 -0.03 -14.09
C GLY A 28 -17.81 -0.16 -14.47
N GLU A 29 -17.34 0.62 -15.43
CA GLU A 29 -15.93 0.64 -15.84
C GLU A 29 -15.00 1.06 -14.69
N TYR A 30 -15.36 2.11 -13.94
CA TYR A 30 -14.60 2.56 -12.77
C TYR A 30 -14.55 1.47 -11.68
N SER A 31 -15.69 0.86 -11.35
CA SER A 31 -15.74 -0.22 -10.36
C SER A 31 -14.87 -1.40 -10.79
N ASN A 32 -14.95 -1.80 -12.06
CA ASN A 32 -14.14 -2.89 -12.61
C ASN A 32 -12.64 -2.56 -12.58
N ALA A 33 -12.25 -1.33 -12.93
CA ALA A 33 -10.87 -0.89 -12.87
C ALA A 33 -10.34 -0.86 -11.42
N LYS A 34 -11.12 -0.30 -10.48
CA LYS A 34 -10.78 -0.30 -9.06
C LYS A 34 -10.60 -1.73 -8.54
N ASN A 35 -11.51 -2.63 -8.89
CA ASN A 35 -11.48 -4.01 -8.39
C ASN A 35 -10.29 -4.78 -8.96
N GLN A 36 -9.93 -4.56 -10.23
CA GLN A 36 -8.72 -5.12 -10.85
C GLN A 36 -7.45 -4.59 -10.15
N ILE A 37 -7.32 -3.28 -9.95
CA ILE A 37 -6.18 -2.68 -9.25
C ILE A 37 -6.07 -3.20 -7.81
N GLU A 38 -7.19 -3.29 -7.09
CA GLU A 38 -7.21 -3.80 -5.73
C GLU A 38 -6.81 -5.30 -5.67
N ASN A 39 -7.31 -6.11 -6.61
CA ASN A 39 -6.90 -7.51 -6.71
C ASN A 39 -5.43 -7.66 -7.10
N GLU A 40 -4.94 -6.89 -8.08
CA GLU A 40 -3.53 -6.89 -8.47
C GLU A 40 -2.65 -6.46 -7.30
N MET A 41 -2.98 -5.39 -6.58
CA MET A 41 -2.23 -4.98 -5.39
C MET A 41 -2.25 -6.02 -4.28
N LYS A 42 -3.40 -6.67 -4.02
CA LYS A 42 -3.48 -7.77 -3.05
C LYS A 42 -2.65 -8.97 -3.51
N ASN A 43 -2.71 -9.33 -4.78
CA ASN A 43 -1.96 -10.45 -5.36
C ASN A 43 -0.45 -10.17 -5.42
N SER A 44 -0.03 -8.93 -5.70
CA SER A 44 1.36 -8.49 -5.62
C SER A 44 1.84 -8.37 -4.16
N THR A 45 0.96 -8.03 -3.22
CA THR A 45 1.26 -8.10 -1.78
C THR A 45 1.43 -9.55 -1.30
N ASN A 46 0.68 -10.49 -1.87
CA ASN A 46 0.87 -11.93 -1.63
C ASN A 46 2.20 -12.47 -2.21
N GLN A 47 2.83 -11.76 -3.15
CA GLN A 47 4.23 -12.00 -3.56
C GLN A 47 5.20 -11.28 -2.62
N ASN A 48 5.22 -11.66 -1.34
CA ASN A 48 6.29 -11.41 -0.35
C ASN A 48 6.87 -9.98 -0.19
N LEU A 49 6.28 -8.94 -0.79
CA LEU A 49 6.61 -7.57 -0.48
C LEU A 49 5.82 -7.20 0.78
N GLN A 50 6.39 -7.52 1.94
CA GLN A 50 5.99 -6.91 3.21
C GLN A 50 6.30 -5.41 3.13
N VAL A 51 5.50 -4.65 2.37
CA VAL A 51 5.50 -3.20 2.43
C VAL A 51 4.83 -2.85 3.75
N SER A 52 5.61 -2.96 4.84
CA SER A 52 5.22 -2.39 6.11
C SER A 52 5.11 -0.90 5.85
N GLY A 53 3.91 -0.34 5.97
CA GLY A 53 3.72 1.11 5.99
C GLY A 53 4.63 1.77 7.05
N PRO A 54 4.63 3.10 7.17
CA PRO A 54 5.52 3.80 8.09
C PRO A 54 5.54 3.14 9.48
N VAL A 55 6.70 2.62 9.86
CA VAL A 55 6.87 1.96 11.16
C VAL A 55 6.79 3.04 12.22
N LYS A 56 5.69 3.05 12.98
CA LYS A 56 5.40 4.08 13.98
C LYS A 56 6.23 3.94 15.26
N ASP A 57 6.82 2.77 15.47
CA ASP A 57 7.47 2.39 16.72
C ASP A 57 8.98 2.21 16.51
N GLU A 58 9.77 2.84 17.38
CA GLU A 58 11.23 2.83 17.25
C GLU A 58 11.83 1.44 17.49
N ARG A 59 11.31 0.67 18.45
CA ARG A 59 11.75 -0.71 18.71
C ARG A 59 11.53 -1.57 17.48
N LYS A 60 10.34 -1.51 16.89
CA LYS A 60 9.99 -2.27 15.67
C LYS A 60 10.90 -1.93 14.49
N LYS A 61 11.35 -0.68 14.36
CA LYS A 61 12.32 -0.27 13.35
C LYS A 61 13.68 -0.95 13.55
N LEU A 62 14.14 -1.03 14.80
CA LEU A 62 15.37 -1.72 15.14
C LEU A 62 15.26 -3.24 14.90
N GLU A 63 14.14 -3.86 15.25
CA GLU A 63 13.89 -5.29 15.02
C GLU A 63 13.83 -5.66 13.53
N MET A 64 13.24 -4.79 12.70
CA MET A 64 13.27 -4.97 11.24
C MET A 64 14.69 -4.94 10.69
N MET A 65 15.49 -3.95 11.10
CA MET A 65 16.89 -3.86 10.69
C MET A 65 17.70 -5.07 11.19
N ALA A 66 17.48 -5.50 12.43
CA ALA A 66 18.11 -6.67 13.01
C ALA A 66 17.76 -7.95 12.22
N THR A 67 16.50 -8.11 11.83
CA THR A 67 16.04 -9.23 10.99
C THR A 67 16.74 -9.24 9.63
N GLN A 68 16.87 -8.07 8.99
CA GLN A 68 17.56 -7.93 7.69
C GLN A 68 19.06 -8.19 7.78
N LEU A 69 19.66 -7.94 8.95
CA LEU A 69 21.09 -8.13 9.22
C LEU A 69 21.41 -9.45 9.93
N GLU A 70 20.41 -10.33 10.11
CA GLU A 70 20.51 -11.60 10.82
C GLU A 70 21.05 -11.47 12.27
N ILE A 71 20.64 -10.40 12.97
CA ILE A 71 21.01 -10.12 14.36
C ILE A 71 19.89 -10.61 15.31
N ASN A 72 20.23 -11.42 16.31
CA ASN A 72 19.29 -11.80 17.38
C ASN A 72 19.02 -10.61 18.32
N TYR A 73 17.74 -10.29 18.59
CA TYR A 73 17.29 -9.16 19.39
C TYR A 73 16.44 -9.51 20.63
N GLU A 74 16.14 -10.79 20.90
CA GLU A 74 15.15 -11.22 21.92
C GLU A 74 15.45 -10.73 23.36
N ASN A 75 16.73 -10.54 23.70
CA ASN A 75 17.16 -10.13 25.03
C ASN A 75 18.08 -8.90 25.00
N LYS A 76 17.82 -7.99 24.05
CA LYS A 76 18.62 -6.77 23.87
C LYS A 76 17.75 -5.54 24.10
N THR A 77 18.28 -4.59 24.87
CA THR A 77 17.72 -3.24 24.96
C THR A 77 17.86 -2.51 23.62
N ASP A 78 17.10 -1.43 23.45
CA ASP A 78 17.09 -0.66 22.21
C ASP A 78 18.47 -0.06 21.89
N ASP A 79 19.20 0.37 22.92
CA ASP A 79 20.54 0.94 22.77
C ASP A 79 21.58 -0.11 22.39
N GLU A 80 21.53 -1.30 22.99
CA GLU A 80 22.39 -2.43 22.61
C GLU A 80 22.11 -2.87 21.17
N LEU A 81 20.84 -2.97 20.80
CA LEU A 81 20.44 -3.37 19.46
C LEU A 81 20.89 -2.35 18.42
N ARG A 82 20.71 -1.05 18.69
CA ARG A 82 21.18 0.04 17.83
C ARG A 82 22.68 -0.01 17.61
N LYS A 83 23.47 -0.18 18.67
CA LYS A 83 24.94 -0.25 18.58
C LYS A 83 25.41 -1.42 17.72
N ILE A 84 24.77 -2.59 17.84
CA ILE A 84 25.12 -3.77 17.04
C ILE A 84 24.77 -3.55 15.57
N ILE A 85 23.60 -2.98 15.27
CA ILE A 85 23.17 -2.63 13.90
C ILE A 85 24.16 -1.64 13.27
N GLU A 86 24.53 -0.57 13.99
CA GLU A 86 25.49 0.43 13.51
C GLU A 86 26.85 -0.19 13.19
N SER A 87 27.36 -1.07 14.06
CA SER A 87 28.61 -1.80 13.84
C SER A 87 28.54 -2.66 12.58
N LYS A 88 27.47 -3.47 12.44
CA LYS A 88 27.29 -4.40 11.32
C LYS A 88 27.17 -3.69 9.96
N ILE A 89 26.46 -2.55 9.92
CA ILE A 89 26.35 -1.72 8.72
C ILE A 89 27.70 -1.04 8.41
N GLY A 90 28.42 -0.59 9.44
CA GLY A 90 29.76 -0.03 9.31
C GLY A 90 30.76 -1.02 8.71
N GLU A 91 30.74 -2.27 9.16
CA GLU A 91 31.59 -3.36 8.65
C GLU A 91 31.27 -3.71 7.19
N SER A 92 29.99 -3.87 6.83
CA SER A 92 29.55 -4.21 5.47
C SER A 92 29.99 -3.19 4.40
N LYS A 93 30.11 -1.90 4.77
CA LYS A 93 30.64 -0.85 3.89
C LYS A 93 32.14 -0.97 3.59
N ASN A 94 32.91 -1.60 4.48
CA ASN A 94 34.35 -1.78 4.33
C ASN A 94 34.70 -3.04 3.51
N GLU A 95 33.85 -4.07 3.54
CA GLU A 95 34.03 -5.30 2.76
C GLU A 95 33.74 -5.10 1.25
N THR A 96 32.85 -4.16 0.91
CA THR A 96 32.52 -3.87 -0.50
C THR A 96 33.62 -3.07 -1.21
N GLN A 97 34.51 -2.40 -0.46
CA GLN A 97 35.61 -1.60 -1.01
C GLN A 97 36.93 -2.37 -1.19
N THR A 98 37.05 -3.57 -0.62
CA THR A 98 38.27 -4.41 -0.73
C THR A 98 38.23 -5.43 -1.87
N LYS A 99 37.14 -5.51 -2.63
CA LYS A 99 37.08 -6.20 -3.93
C LYS A 99 36.99 -5.18 -5.08
N LYS A 100 38.11 -4.55 -5.42
CA LYS A 100 38.26 -3.83 -6.70
C LYS A 100 39.57 -4.23 -7.36
#